data_AF-A0A7V4LVQ9-F1
#
_entry.id   AF-A0A7V4LVQ9-F1
#
_cell.length_a   1.000
_cell.length_b   1.000
_cell.length_c   1.000
_cell.angle_alpha   90.00
_cell.angle_beta   90.00
_cell.angle_gamma   90.00
#
_symmetry.space_group_name_H-M   'P 1'
#
loop_
_entity.id
_entity.type
_entity.pdbx_description
1 polymer ?
#
loop_
_entity_poly.entity_id
_entity_poly.type
_entity_poly.pdbx_seq_one_letter_code
_entity_poly.pdbx_strand_id
1 'polypeptide(L)'
;MKKQFAIETVFVRFFLIVILSGCSKSTETYYPLKEGRTWEYQMAAGSMFGSKGTAKVILTNFAPRELKGKKVTPQKVDAGGQSYFTFISEDAEGIYEFATQPPGAVDPEIKANPN
;
A
#
# COMPACT_ATOMS: atom_id res chain seq x y z
N MET A 1 -22.78 42.99 30.13
CA MET A 1 -23.25 42.09 29.06
C MET A 1 -22.13 41.73 28.05
N LYS A 2 -20.97 41.20 28.48
CA LYS A 2 -19.84 40.83 27.58
C LYS A 2 -19.42 39.36 27.66
N LYS A 3 -19.96 38.58 28.61
CA LYS A 3 -19.54 37.20 28.87
C LYS A 3 -20.28 36.15 28.02
N GLN A 4 -21.44 36.49 27.45
CA GLN A 4 -22.24 35.56 26.64
C GLN A 4 -21.65 35.35 25.23
N PHE A 5 -21.06 36.38 24.61
CA PHE A 5 -20.45 36.27 23.26
C PHE A 5 -19.17 35.41 23.21
N ALA A 6 -18.40 35.35 24.28
CA ALA A 6 -17.15 34.58 24.30
C ALA A 6 -17.39 33.06 24.34
N ILE A 7 -18.48 32.60 24.96
CA ILE A 7 -18.79 31.18 25.14
C ILE A 7 -19.27 30.57 23.82
N GLU A 8 -20.09 31.28 23.05
CA GLU A 8 -20.58 30.78 21.76
C GLU A 8 -19.47 30.65 20.70
N THR A 9 -18.48 31.56 20.74
CA THR A 9 -17.35 31.51 19.79
C THR A 9 -16.43 30.31 20.06
N VAL A 10 -16.32 29.86 21.32
CA VAL A 10 -15.54 28.67 21.70
C VAL A 10 -16.25 27.39 21.26
N PHE A 11 -17.58 27.31 21.45
CA PHE A 11 -18.36 26.14 21.03
C PHE A 11 -18.40 25.95 19.52
N VAL A 12 -18.56 27.02 18.73
CA VAL A 12 -18.55 26.95 17.25
C VAL A 12 -17.18 26.51 16.72
N ARG A 13 -16.08 26.96 17.33
CA ARG A 13 -14.74 26.50 16.95
C ARG A 13 -14.46 25.05 17.31
N PHE A 14 -15.00 24.56 18.44
CA PHE A 14 -14.85 23.16 18.83
C PHE A 14 -15.64 22.21 17.91
N PHE A 15 -16.83 22.63 17.46
CA PHE A 15 -17.67 21.84 16.55
C PHE A 15 -17.04 21.68 15.15
N LEU A 16 -16.33 22.71 14.65
CA LEU A 16 -15.59 22.67 13.39
C LEU A 16 -14.39 21.69 13.40
N ILE A 17 -13.73 21.51 14.55
CA ILE A 17 -12.59 20.59 14.68
C ILE A 17 -13.06 19.13 14.65
N VAL A 18 -14.23 18.83 15.23
CA VAL A 18 -14.76 17.45 15.29
C VAL A 18 -15.25 16.96 13.92
N ILE A 19 -15.77 17.85 13.06
CA ILE A 19 -16.23 17.49 11.71
C ILE A 19 -15.05 17.20 10.77
N LEU A 20 -13.87 17.77 11.01
CA LEU A 20 -12.66 17.53 10.22
C LEU A 20 -11.91 16.25 10.60
N SER A 21 -12.27 15.61 11.71
CA SER A 21 -11.73 14.29 12.13
C SER A 21 -12.42 13.13 11.42
N GLY A 22 -12.99 13.37 10.23
CA GLY A 22 -13.67 12.37 9.42
C GLY A 22 -12.85 11.09 9.31
N CYS A 23 -13.53 9.95 9.52
CA CYS A 23 -12.97 8.60 9.46
C CYS A 23 -12.22 8.34 8.14
N SER A 24 -10.94 8.70 8.07
CA SER A 24 -10.05 8.12 7.07
C SER A 24 -9.78 6.69 7.51
N LYS A 25 -10.41 5.71 6.86
CA LYS A 25 -9.99 4.31 7.04
C LYS A 25 -8.53 4.21 6.60
N SER A 26 -7.66 3.80 7.51
CA SER A 26 -6.24 3.61 7.21
C SER A 26 -6.09 2.59 6.09
N THR A 27 -5.18 2.84 5.17
CA THR A 27 -4.70 1.93 4.12
C THR A 27 -4.35 0.54 4.66
N GLU A 28 -3.84 0.45 5.90
CA GLU A 28 -3.62 -0.82 6.61
C GLU A 28 -4.85 -1.72 6.72
N THR A 29 -6.06 -1.13 6.65
CA THR A 29 -7.32 -1.90 6.68
C THR A 29 -7.56 -2.66 5.38
N TYR A 30 -7.12 -2.11 4.24
CA TYR A 30 -7.43 -2.63 2.91
C TYR A 30 -6.23 -3.29 2.23
N TYR A 31 -5.01 -2.80 2.48
CA TYR A 31 -3.78 -3.34 1.93
C TYR A 31 -2.64 -3.23 2.95
N PRO A 32 -2.57 -4.14 3.93
CA PRO A 32 -1.65 -4.03 5.06
C PRO A 32 -0.19 -4.29 4.67
N LEU A 33 0.70 -3.33 4.91
CA LEU A 33 2.10 -3.40 4.48
C LEU A 33 3.08 -3.85 5.58
N LYS A 34 2.55 -4.32 6.71
CA LYS A 34 3.35 -4.83 7.82
C LYS A 34 4.33 -5.92 7.37
N GLU A 35 5.59 -5.80 7.79
CA GLU A 35 6.66 -6.79 7.60
C GLU A 35 6.24 -8.20 8.05
N GLY A 36 6.66 -9.21 7.29
CA GLY A 36 6.41 -10.62 7.57
C GLY A 36 4.98 -11.08 7.24
N ARG A 37 4.08 -10.16 6.92
CA ARG A 37 2.74 -10.51 6.45
C ARG A 37 2.84 -11.26 5.13
N THR A 38 2.10 -12.36 5.04
CA THR A 38 2.01 -13.19 3.85
C THR A 38 0.55 -13.35 3.45
N TRP A 39 0.29 -13.25 2.15
CA TRP A 39 -1.00 -13.56 1.54
C TRP A 39 -0.86 -14.71 0.57
N GLU A 40 -1.91 -15.50 0.49
CA GLU A 40 -2.02 -16.60 -0.45
C GLU A 40 -3.27 -16.38 -1.30
N TYR A 41 -3.08 -16.35 -2.61
CA TYR A 41 -4.15 -16.21 -3.58
C TYR A 41 -4.23 -17.46 -4.46
N GLN A 42 -5.45 -17.89 -4.76
CA GLN A 42 -5.71 -18.82 -5.85
C GLN A 42 -6.25 -18.01 -7.02
N MET A 43 -5.52 -18.03 -8.14
CA MET A 43 -5.89 -17.32 -9.36
C MET A 43 -6.23 -18.33 -10.44
N ALA A 44 -7.19 -18.01 -11.31
CA ALA A 44 -7.39 -18.81 -12.52
C ALA A 44 -6.10 -18.75 -13.36
N ALA A 45 -5.52 -19.91 -13.67
CA ALA A 45 -4.36 -20.02 -14.53
C ALA A 45 -4.79 -19.66 -15.96
N GLY A 46 -4.53 -18.39 -16.32
CA GLY A 46 -4.65 -17.88 -17.67
C GLY A 46 -3.31 -17.92 -18.42
N SER A 47 -3.19 -17.13 -19.49
CA SER A 47 -1.95 -17.00 -20.28
C SER A 47 -0.70 -16.69 -19.45
N MET A 48 -0.86 -16.05 -18.29
CA MET A 48 0.21 -15.68 -17.35
C MET A 48 0.92 -16.89 -16.73
N PHE A 49 0.28 -18.06 -16.62
CA PHE A 49 0.83 -19.24 -15.93
C PHE A 49 1.06 -20.45 -16.85
N GLY A 50 0.94 -20.28 -18.17
CA GLY A 50 1.26 -21.30 -19.17
C GLY A 50 0.45 -22.60 -19.10
N SER A 51 -0.60 -22.65 -18.27
CA SER A 51 -1.37 -23.87 -17.99
C SER A 51 -2.85 -23.54 -17.78
N LYS A 52 -3.74 -24.49 -18.12
CA LYS A 52 -5.17 -24.43 -17.77
C LYS A 52 -5.33 -24.95 -16.34
N GLY A 53 -6.00 -24.19 -15.46
CA GLY A 53 -6.23 -24.61 -14.08
C GLY A 53 -6.31 -23.44 -13.09
N THR A 54 -5.92 -23.67 -11.84
CA THR A 54 -5.70 -22.62 -10.84
C THR A 54 -4.22 -22.54 -10.50
N ALA A 55 -3.69 -21.33 -10.36
CA ALA A 55 -2.32 -21.05 -9.95
C ALA A 55 -2.32 -20.45 -8.54
N LYS A 56 -1.39 -20.91 -7.70
CA LYS A 56 -1.15 -20.34 -6.37
C LYS A 56 -0.16 -19.18 -6.50
N VAL A 57 -0.51 -18.05 -5.90
CA VAL A 57 0.38 -16.89 -5.76
C VAL A 57 0.58 -16.63 -4.27
N ILE A 58 1.83 -16.61 -3.83
CA ILE A 58 2.21 -16.24 -2.46
C ILE A 58 2.87 -14.87 -2.53
N LEU A 59 2.44 -13.96 -1.69
CA LEU A 59 3.00 -12.63 -1.58
C LEU A 59 3.46 -12.41 -0.15
N THR A 60 4.72 -12.01 0.07
CA THR A 60 5.29 -11.78 1.40
C THR A 60 5.91 -10.38 1.49
N ASN A 61 5.49 -9.60 2.48
CA ASN A 61 6.08 -8.30 2.78
C ASN A 61 7.40 -8.45 3.53
N PHE A 62 8.39 -7.65 3.14
CA PHE A 62 9.67 -7.51 3.83
C PHE A 62 9.73 -6.18 4.59
N ALA A 63 10.77 -6.01 5.39
CA ALA A 63 11.03 -4.77 6.11
C ALA A 63 11.05 -3.56 5.13
N PRO A 64 10.35 -2.45 5.46
CA PRO A 64 10.41 -1.24 4.66
C PRO A 64 11.83 -0.72 4.51
N ARG A 65 12.15 -0.17 3.34
CA ARG A 65 13.46 0.44 3.05
C ARG A 65 13.32 1.68 2.18
N GLU A 66 14.37 2.47 2.11
CA GLU A 66 14.48 3.56 1.13
C GLU A 66 14.90 3.01 -0.23
N LEU A 67 14.21 3.46 -1.28
CA LEU A 67 14.57 3.21 -2.68
C LEU A 67 14.45 4.53 -3.45
N LYS A 68 15.59 5.09 -3.87
CA LYS A 68 15.64 6.35 -4.63
C LYS A 68 14.90 7.52 -3.93
N GLY A 69 14.99 7.57 -2.60
CA GLY A 69 14.37 8.61 -1.77
C GLY A 69 12.88 8.42 -1.49
N LYS A 70 12.31 7.26 -1.85
CA LYS A 70 10.98 6.85 -1.42
C LYS A 70 11.08 5.68 -0.43
N LYS A 71 10.33 5.79 0.65
CA LYS A 71 10.03 4.66 1.53
C LYS A 71 9.16 3.66 0.76
N VAL A 72 9.63 2.42 0.68
CA VAL A 72 8.92 1.32 0.02
C VAL A 72 8.88 0.09 0.92
N THR A 73 7.82 -0.69 0.80
CA THR A 73 7.72 -2.05 1.33
C THR A 73 8.00 -3.03 0.19
N PRO A 74 9.14 -3.75 0.21
CA PRO A 74 9.39 -4.81 -0.76
C PRO A 74 8.42 -5.96 -0.54
N GLN A 75 7.88 -6.50 -1.63
CA GLN A 75 7.03 -7.68 -1.62
C GLN A 75 7.65 -8.73 -2.53
N LYS A 76 7.94 -9.91 -1.98
CA LYS A 76 8.30 -11.06 -2.80
C LYS A 76 7.01 -11.70 -3.29
N VAL A 77 6.91 -11.90 -4.60
CA VAL A 77 5.80 -12.59 -5.24
C VAL A 77 6.31 -13.92 -5.79
N ASP A 78 5.79 -15.02 -5.27
CA ASP A 78 6.05 -16.38 -5.73
C ASP A 78 4.84 -16.88 -6.52
N ALA A 79 5.02 -17.08 -7.82
CA ALA A 79 3.94 -17.44 -8.73
C ALA A 79 4.46 -18.31 -9.89
N GLY A 80 3.79 -19.42 -10.20
CA GLY A 80 4.16 -20.28 -11.34
C GLY A 80 5.58 -20.86 -11.28
N GLY A 81 6.15 -21.04 -10.08
CA GLY A 81 7.52 -21.53 -9.91
C GLY A 81 8.61 -20.47 -10.09
N GLN A 82 8.23 -19.21 -10.29
CA GLN A 82 9.14 -18.07 -10.37
C GLN A 82 8.90 -17.10 -9.20
N SER A 83 9.93 -16.33 -8.90
CA SER A 83 9.90 -15.29 -7.87
C SER A 83 10.36 -13.96 -8.45
N TYR A 84 9.61 -12.90 -8.17
CA TYR A 84 10.01 -11.53 -8.46
C TYR A 84 9.70 -10.63 -7.26
N PHE A 85 10.23 -9.41 -7.26
CA PHE A 85 9.89 -8.42 -6.25
C PHE A 85 9.09 -7.26 -6.85
N THR A 86 8.10 -6.79 -6.10
CA THR A 86 7.49 -5.48 -6.29
C THR A 86 7.85 -4.60 -5.10
N PHE A 87 7.88 -3.29 -5.32
CA PHE A 87 8.20 -2.31 -4.29
C PHE A 87 7.02 -1.36 -4.17
N ILE A 88 6.30 -1.48 -3.06
CA ILE A 88 5.05 -0.73 -2.84
C ILE A 88 5.37 0.55 -2.06
N SER A 89 4.86 1.67 -2.53
CA SER A 89 4.92 2.95 -1.83
C SER A 89 3.52 3.43 -1.48
N GLU A 90 3.44 4.33 -0.52
CA GLU A 90 2.21 4.94 -0.05
C GLU A 90 2.45 6.44 0.12
N ASP A 91 1.56 7.25 -0.44
CA ASP A 91 1.51 8.69 -0.21
C ASP A 91 0.06 9.16 -0.01
N ALA A 92 -0.17 10.48 -0.09
CA ALA A 92 -1.48 11.08 0.14
C ALA A 92 -2.55 10.65 -0.89
N GLU A 93 -2.14 10.15 -2.06
CA GLU A 93 -3.05 9.69 -3.13
C GLU A 93 -3.40 8.19 -2.98
N GLY A 94 -2.60 7.45 -2.23
CA GLY A 94 -2.85 6.05 -1.88
C GLY A 94 -1.62 5.16 -2.02
N ILE A 95 -1.88 3.88 -2.28
CA ILE A 95 -0.86 2.84 -2.43
C ILE A 95 -0.65 2.53 -3.90
N TYR A 96 0.61 2.41 -4.32
CA TYR A 96 0.98 2.09 -5.68
C TYR A 96 2.29 1.30 -5.75
N GLU A 97 2.53 0.67 -6.90
CA GLU A 97 3.76 -0.05 -7.18
C GLU A 97 4.79 0.91 -7.79
N PHE A 98 5.83 1.22 -7.02
CA PHE A 98 6.88 2.17 -7.41
C PHE A 98 7.93 1.54 -8.35
N ALA A 99 8.29 0.28 -8.09
CA ALA A 99 9.31 -0.42 -8.85
C ALA A 99 9.04 -1.92 -8.89
N THR A 100 9.66 -2.60 -9.85
CA THR A 100 9.68 -4.06 -9.98
C THR A 100 11.10 -4.56 -10.10
N GLN A 101 11.37 -5.78 -9.67
CA GLN A 101 12.63 -6.46 -9.91
C GLN A 101 12.31 -7.87 -10.44
N PRO A 102 12.45 -8.09 -11.75
CA PRO A 102 12.17 -9.39 -12.35
C PRO A 102 13.16 -10.46 -11.87
N PRO A 103 12.86 -11.75 -12.09
CA PRO A 103 13.74 -12.84 -11.69
C PRO A 103 15.14 -12.67 -12.29
N GLY A 104 16.17 -12.71 -11.45
CA GLY A 104 17.58 -12.60 -11.87
C GLY A 104 18.09 -11.18 -12.11
N ALA A 105 17.24 -10.15 -12.02
CA ALA A 105 17.73 -8.76 -12.04
C ALA A 105 18.46 -8.44 -10.73
N VAL A 106 19.55 -7.68 -10.84
CA VAL A 106 20.33 -7.20 -9.68
C VAL A 106 19.65 -6.02 -9.00
N ASP A 107 19.14 -5.09 -9.81
CA ASP A 107 18.52 -3.85 -9.35
C ASP A 107 17.03 -3.77 -9.74
N PRO A 108 16.20 -3.08 -8.94
CA PRO A 108 14.83 -2.77 -9.32
C PRO A 108 14.73 -1.73 -10.45
N GLU A 109 13.74 -1.90 -11.31
CA GLU A 109 13.32 -0.97 -12.36
C GLU A 109 12.20 -0.09 -11.84
N ILE A 110 12.40 1.23 -11.87
CA ILE A 110 11.37 2.21 -11.46
C ILE A 110 10.30 2.28 -12.55
N LYS A 111 9.03 2.24 -12.17
CA LYS A 111 7.94 2.42 -13.13
C LYS A 111 7.88 3.87 -13.63
N ALA A 112 7.76 4.03 -14.95
CA ALA A 112 7.73 5.34 -15.60
C ALA A 112 6.51 6.19 -15.21
N ASN A 113 5.39 5.54 -14.83
CA ASN A 113 4.25 6.22 -14.23
C ASN A 113 3.74 5.41 -13.03
N PRO A 114 4.16 5.75 -11.81
CA PRO A 114 3.77 5.01 -10.62
C PRO A 114 2.36 5.35 -10.11
N ASN A 115 1.73 6.45 -10.58
CA ASN A 115 0.35 6.88 -10.23
C ASN A 115 -0.55 7.01 -11.46
#